data_AF-A0A812WFW4-F1
#
_entry.id   AF-A0A812WFW4-F1
#
_cell.length_a   1.000
_cell.length_b   1.000
_cell.length_c   1.000
_cell.angle_alpha   90.00
_cell.angle_beta   90.00
_cell.angle_gamma   90.00
#
_symmetry.space_group_name_H-M   'P 1'
#
loop_
_entity.id
_entity.type
_entity.pdbx_description
1 polymer ?
#
loop_
_entity_poly.entity_id
_entity_poly.type
_entity_poly.pdbx_seq_one_letter_code
_entity_poly.pdbx_strand_id
1 'polypeptide(L)'
;TNLFNGVFWEPKEEDRFSFKHARPEKPANLKIYEAHVGMGTVEPKVSTYVEFADNVLPRIKRMGYNCVQLMAVAEHAHYGCFGYHAPGLQGIASAERLKAVQSR
;
A
#
# COMPACT_ATOMS: atom_id res chain seq x y z
N THR A 1 1.16 -23.52 11.91
CA THR A 1 -0.02 -22.65 12.09
C THR A 1 0.34 -21.28 11.54
N ASN A 2 -0.33 -20.79 10.49
CA ASN A 2 -0.07 -19.46 9.90
C ASN A 2 -0.68 -18.37 10.80
N LEU A 3 -0.12 -18.23 12.01
CA LEU A 3 -0.54 -17.22 12.97
C LEU A 3 0.25 -15.93 12.71
N PHE A 4 -0.45 -14.79 12.77
CA PHE A 4 0.17 -13.48 12.70
C PHE A 4 0.99 -13.24 13.96
N ASN A 5 2.27 -12.89 13.77
CA ASN A 5 3.11 -12.41 14.86
C ASN A 5 3.18 -10.89 14.77
N GLY A 6 2.82 -10.22 15.87
CA GLY A 6 3.06 -8.79 16.02
C GLY A 6 4.55 -8.51 15.98
N VAL A 7 4.95 -7.49 15.23
CA VAL A 7 6.34 -7.02 15.17
C VAL A 7 6.43 -5.72 15.92
N PHE A 8 7.30 -5.67 16.92
CA PHE A 8 7.69 -4.40 17.52
C PHE A 8 8.58 -3.65 16.52
N TRP A 9 8.12 -2.50 16.05
CA TRP A 9 8.77 -1.73 15.00
C TRP A 9 9.39 -0.45 15.57
N GLU A 10 10.69 -0.49 15.83
CA GLU A 10 11.49 0.65 16.28
C GLU A 10 12.76 0.77 15.41
N PRO A 11 12.65 1.34 14.19
CA PRO A 11 13.80 1.48 13.31
C PRO A 11 14.83 2.46 13.90
N LYS A 12 16.09 2.28 13.52
CA LYS A 12 17.16 3.25 13.83
C LYS A 12 16.85 4.59 13.18
N GLU A 13 17.39 5.67 13.74
CA GLU A 13 17.17 7.03 13.21
C GLU A 13 17.55 7.16 11.73
N GLU A 14 18.64 6.52 11.32
CA GLU A 14 19.12 6.47 9.93
C GLU A 14 18.16 5.77 8.95
N ASP A 15 17.33 4.85 9.45
CA ASP A 15 16.37 4.07 8.66
C ASP A 15 14.95 4.67 8.69
N ARG A 16 14.72 5.74 9.46
CA ARG A 16 13.40 6.40 9.56
C ARG A 16 13.11 7.24 8.33
N PHE A 17 11.96 7.01 7.72
CA PHE A 17 11.51 7.83 6.59
C PHE A 17 11.18 9.26 7.05
N SER A 18 11.84 10.25 6.45
CA SER A 18 11.56 11.66 6.65
C SER A 18 10.76 12.24 5.48
N PHE A 19 9.61 12.88 5.77
CA PHE A 19 8.80 13.53 4.74
C PHE A 19 9.54 14.72 4.14
N LYS A 20 9.78 14.67 2.82
CA LYS A 20 10.51 15.71 2.07
C LYS A 20 9.60 16.74 1.39
N HIS A 21 8.30 16.47 1.32
CA HIS A 21 7.33 17.26 0.55
C HIS A 21 6.16 17.67 1.42
N ALA A 22 5.71 18.92 1.24
CA ALA A 22 4.48 19.42 1.86
C ALA A 22 3.25 18.76 1.23
N ARG A 23 2.14 18.78 1.96
CA ARG A 23 0.85 18.33 1.44
C ARG A 23 0.40 19.24 0.28
N PRO A 24 -0.07 18.70 -0.85
CA PRO A 24 -0.64 19.51 -1.92
C PRO A 24 -1.84 20.34 -1.45
N GLU A 25 -2.08 21.48 -2.09
CA GLU A 25 -3.27 22.29 -1.87
C GLU A 25 -4.54 21.49 -2.21
N LYS A 26 -5.66 21.84 -1.56
CA LYS A 26 -6.94 21.21 -1.85
C LYS A 26 -7.36 21.56 -3.28
N PRO A 27 -7.52 20.58 -4.19
CA PRO A 27 -7.91 20.86 -5.56
C PRO A 27 -9.37 21.33 -5.61
N ALA A 28 -9.71 22.17 -6.60
CA ALA A 28 -11.08 22.62 -6.84
C ALA A 28 -12.02 21.46 -7.23
N ASN A 29 -11.50 20.49 -8.00
CA ASN A 29 -12.22 19.30 -8.43
C ASN A 29 -11.37 18.05 -8.18
N LEU A 30 -11.97 16.97 -7.70
CA LEU A 30 -11.28 15.70 -7.48
C LEU A 30 -11.34 14.82 -8.73
N LYS A 31 -10.17 14.39 -9.19
CA LYS A 31 -9.99 13.32 -10.17
C LYS A 31 -9.25 12.21 -9.47
N ILE A 32 -10.01 11.26 -8.94
CA ILE A 32 -9.53 10.20 -8.05
C ILE A 32 -9.12 8.99 -8.89
N TYR A 33 -7.90 8.52 -8.70
CA TYR A 33 -7.43 7.24 -9.19
C TYR A 33 -7.48 6.23 -8.04
N GLU A 34 -8.37 5.24 -8.13
CA GLU A 34 -8.42 4.14 -7.16
C GLU A 34 -7.34 3.12 -7.46
N ALA A 35 -6.57 2.73 -6.44
CA ALA A 35 -5.46 1.80 -6.60
C ALA A 35 -5.28 0.86 -5.41
N HIS A 36 -4.92 -0.38 -5.73
CA HIS A 36 -4.45 -1.38 -4.79
C HIS A 36 -2.96 -1.65 -5.03
N VAL A 37 -2.11 -1.35 -4.05
CA VAL A 37 -0.64 -1.43 -4.19
C VAL A 37 -0.18 -2.81 -4.65
N GLY A 38 -0.68 -3.88 -4.00
CA GLY A 38 -0.26 -5.26 -4.30
C GLY A 38 -0.61 -5.79 -5.68
N MET A 39 -1.55 -5.17 -6.41
CA MET A 39 -2.02 -5.61 -7.75
C MET A 39 -1.69 -4.58 -8.85
N GLY A 40 -0.92 -3.54 -8.53
CA GLY A 40 -0.64 -2.45 -9.45
C GLY A 40 0.38 -2.75 -10.55
N THR A 41 0.95 -3.96 -10.59
CA THR A 41 2.01 -4.35 -11.53
C THR A 41 1.58 -5.44 -12.50
N VAL A 42 2.26 -5.51 -13.65
CA VAL A 42 1.99 -6.51 -14.71
C VAL A 42 2.43 -7.91 -14.29
N GLU A 43 3.47 -8.02 -13.45
CA GLU A 43 3.97 -9.30 -12.97
C GLU A 43 2.96 -9.96 -12.01
N PRO A 44 2.78 -11.29 -12.07
CA PRO A 44 1.90 -12.05 -11.17
C PRO A 44 2.55 -12.22 -9.78
N LYS A 45 2.85 -11.09 -9.13
CA LYS A 45 3.42 -11.02 -7.79
C LYS A 45 2.69 -9.93 -6.99
N VAL A 46 2.71 -10.07 -5.67
CA VAL A 46 2.34 -8.95 -4.79
C VAL A 46 3.43 -7.88 -4.89
N SER A 47 3.07 -6.73 -5.48
CA SER A 47 3.98 -5.60 -5.64
C SER A 47 4.24 -4.85 -4.32
N THR A 48 5.37 -4.14 -4.26
CA THR A 48 5.79 -3.35 -3.11
C THR A 48 5.32 -1.89 -3.18
N TYR A 49 5.26 -1.21 -2.04
CA TYR A 49 4.97 0.23 -1.99
C TYR A 49 5.97 1.07 -2.80
N VAL A 50 7.25 0.67 -2.83
CA VAL A 50 8.30 1.34 -3.60
C VAL A 50 8.06 1.17 -5.10
N GLU A 51 7.79 -0.04 -5.57
CA GLU A 51 7.46 -0.29 -6.98
C GLU A 51 6.23 0.49 -7.43
N PHE A 52 5.20 0.60 -6.58
CA PHE A 52 4.02 1.42 -6.85
C PHE A 52 4.38 2.92 -6.93
N ALA A 53 5.20 3.41 -6.00
CA ALA A 53 5.65 4.80 -5.99
C ALA A 53 6.45 5.17 -7.24
N ASP A 54 7.37 4.30 -7.67
CA ASP A 54 8.28 4.58 -8.78
C ASP A 54 7.62 4.39 -10.15
N ASN A 55 6.73 3.40 -10.30
CA ASN A 55 6.20 3.02 -11.61
C ASN A 55 4.75 3.48 -11.84
N VAL A 56 3.91 3.47 -10.80
CA VAL A 56 2.46 3.74 -10.95
C VAL A 56 2.14 5.22 -10.73
N LEU A 57 2.70 5.86 -9.71
CA LEU A 57 2.43 7.29 -9.44
C LEU A 57 2.77 8.22 -10.63
N PRO A 58 3.90 8.06 -11.36
CA PRO A 58 4.18 8.89 -12.52
C PRO A 58 3.14 8.71 -13.63
N ARG A 59 2.60 7.50 -13.79
CA ARG A 59 1.54 7.22 -14.77
C ARG A 59 0.23 7.90 -14.38
N ILE A 60 -0.17 7.82 -13.11
CA ILE A 60 -1.35 8.51 -12.57
C ILE A 60 -1.28 10.02 -12.83
N LYS A 61 -0.13 10.62 -12.53
CA LYS A 61 0.12 12.04 -12.80
C LYS A 61 0.04 12.37 -14.29
N ARG A 62 0.64 11.57 -15.18
CA ARG A 62 0.54 11.75 -16.65
C ARG A 62 -0.89 11.68 -17.17
N MET A 63 -1.74 10.87 -16.56
CA MET A 63 -3.17 10.76 -16.91
C MET A 63 -4.02 11.94 -16.40
N GLY A 64 -3.45 12.86 -15.62
CA GLY A 64 -4.12 14.07 -15.15
C GLY A 64 -5.02 13.86 -13.92
N TYR A 65 -4.86 12.74 -13.21
CA TYR A 65 -5.47 12.56 -11.89
C TYR A 65 -4.72 13.41 -10.85
N ASN A 66 -5.46 13.89 -9.84
CA ASN A 66 -4.91 14.75 -8.79
C ASN A 66 -5.10 14.18 -7.38
N CYS A 67 -5.73 13.02 -7.27
CA CYS A 67 -5.96 12.31 -6.03
C CYS A 67 -5.76 10.81 -6.27
N VAL A 68 -5.17 10.12 -5.29
CA VAL A 68 -5.05 8.65 -5.29
C VAL A 68 -5.81 8.11 -4.10
N GLN A 69 -6.78 7.24 -4.35
CA GLN A 69 -7.44 6.45 -3.31
C GLN A 69 -6.67 5.15 -3.16
N LEU A 70 -5.90 5.03 -2.07
CA LEU A 70 -5.17 3.80 -1.75
C LEU A 70 -6.09 2.85 -1.00
N MET A 71 -6.19 1.62 -1.51
CA MET A 71 -6.94 0.53 -0.89
C MET A 71 -5.98 -0.47 -0.23
N ALA A 72 -6.53 -1.25 0.70
CA ALA A 72 -5.82 -2.36 1.35
C ALA A 72 -4.49 -1.97 2.04
N VAL A 73 -4.41 -0.73 2.54
CA VAL A 73 -3.25 -0.23 3.30
C VAL A 73 -3.24 -0.79 4.72
N ALA A 74 -4.41 -0.89 5.36
CA ALA A 74 -4.53 -1.55 6.65
C ALA A 74 -4.20 -3.05 6.51
N GLU A 75 -3.44 -3.59 7.46
CA GLU A 75 -3.12 -5.01 7.50
C GLU A 75 -4.40 -5.84 7.48
N HIS A 76 -4.42 -6.85 6.61
CA HIS A 76 -5.56 -7.75 6.43
C HIS A 76 -5.02 -9.15 6.18
N ALA A 77 -5.59 -10.14 6.87
CA ALA A 77 -5.04 -11.48 6.86
C ALA A 77 -5.29 -12.24 5.56
N HIS A 78 -6.35 -11.89 4.84
CA HIS A 78 -6.77 -12.61 3.64
C HIS A 78 -6.63 -11.71 2.42
N TYR A 79 -5.68 -11.99 1.52
CA TYR A 79 -5.49 -11.16 0.32
C TYR A 79 -6.74 -11.07 -0.56
N GLY A 80 -7.54 -12.14 -0.63
CA GLY A 80 -8.81 -12.16 -1.38
C GLY A 80 -9.90 -11.24 -0.82
N CYS A 81 -9.73 -10.65 0.37
CA CYS A 81 -10.70 -9.70 0.93
C CYS A 81 -10.54 -8.27 0.40
N PHE A 82 -9.51 -8.00 -0.42
CA PHE A 82 -9.27 -6.66 -1.00
C PHE A 82 -9.07 -5.56 0.07
N GLY A 83 -8.68 -5.94 1.29
CA GLY A 83 -8.50 -5.05 2.44
C GLY A 83 -9.75 -4.77 3.28
N TYR A 84 -10.91 -5.36 2.96
CA TYR A 84 -12.17 -5.10 3.69
C TYR A 84 -12.27 -5.82 5.04
N HIS A 85 -11.54 -6.91 5.24
CA HIS A 85 -11.51 -7.65 6.50
C HIS A 85 -10.17 -7.43 7.22
N ALA A 86 -10.09 -6.34 7.97
CA ALA A 86 -8.91 -5.99 8.76
C ALA A 86 -9.04 -6.56 10.20
N PRO A 87 -8.10 -7.43 10.66
CA PRO A 87 -8.08 -7.92 12.04
C PRO A 87 -7.59 -6.88 13.06
N GLY A 88 -7.08 -5.73 12.60
CA GLY A 88 -6.67 -4.58 13.42
C GLY A 88 -6.31 -3.36 12.56
N LEU A 89 -6.50 -2.15 13.08
CA LEU A 89 -6.41 -0.91 12.28
C LEU A 89 -5.00 -0.28 12.29
N GLN A 90 -4.11 -0.68 13.20
CA GLN A 90 -2.80 -0.02 13.37
C GLN A 90 -1.66 -0.57 12.47
N GLY A 91 -1.84 -1.76 11.88
CA GLY A 91 -0.82 -2.39 11.03
C GLY A 91 -0.90 -1.94 9.57
N ILE A 92 0.25 -1.84 8.89
CA ILE A 92 0.35 -1.58 7.44
C ILE A 92 0.56 -2.91 6.71
N ALA A 93 -0.23 -3.17 5.66
CA ALA A 93 -0.21 -4.41 4.89
C ALA A 93 1.20 -4.76 4.39
N SER A 94 1.72 -5.91 4.84
CA SER A 94 3.05 -6.42 4.44
C SER A 94 2.97 -7.44 3.29
N ALA A 95 3.68 -7.16 2.19
CA ALA A 95 3.68 -7.99 0.98
C ALA A 95 4.26 -9.40 1.18
N GLU A 96 5.23 -9.58 2.08
CA GLU A 96 5.76 -10.90 2.44
C GLU A 96 4.72 -11.76 3.16
N ARG A 97 3.80 -11.12 3.89
CA ARG A 97 2.79 -11.78 4.72
C ARG A 97 1.53 -12.15 3.95
N LEU A 98 1.20 -11.41 2.89
CA LEU A 98 0.08 -11.71 1.99
C LEU A 98 0.36 -12.97 1.14
N LYS A 99 1.62 -13.21 0.77
CA LYS A 99 2.04 -14.40 0.01
C LYS A 99 1.87 -15.71 0.78
N ALA A 100 2.01 -15.69 2.11
CA ALA A 100 1.91 -16.89 2.95
C ALA A 100 0.47 -17.46 3.08
N VAL A 101 -0.54 -16.69 2.67
CA VAL A 101 -1.96 -17.10 2.71
C VAL A 101 -2.45 -17.62 1.36
N GLN A 102 -1.77 -17.27 0.26
CA GLN A 102 -2.15 -17.69 -1.10
C GLN A 102 -1.58 -19.05 -1.54
N SER A 103 -0.60 -19.62 -0.84
CA SER A 103 0.03 -20.90 -1.21
C SER A 103 -0.74 -22.15 -0.75
N ARG A 104 -2.08 -22.08 -0.72
CA ARG A 104 -2.97 -23.25 -0.55
C ARG A 104 -3.90 -23.37 -1.73
#